data_AF-A0A1F9E6G3-F1
#
_entry.id   AF-A0A1F9E6G3-F1
#
_cell.length_a   1.000
_cell.length_b   1.000
_cell.length_c   1.000
_cell.angle_alpha   90.00
_cell.angle_beta   90.00
_cell.angle_gamma   90.00
#
_symmetry.space_group_name_H-M   'P 1'
#
loop_
_entity.id
_entity.type
_entity.pdbx_description
1 polymer ?
#
loop_
_entity_poly.entity_id
_entity_poly.type
_entity_poly.pdbx_seq_one_letter_code
_entity_poly.pdbx_strand_id
1 'polypeptide(L)'
;MKIAKKKQLETKGWKTGTVAEFLQLSPEESAYIEMKLALSKNLQERRKDKSLTQEQLARLLRSSQSRVAKMEAGDPSVSLDLLVRSLLILGESRKSLAKILSEPRSAFVS
;
A
#
# COMPACT_ATOMS: atom_id res chain seq x y z
N MET A 1 -11.06 -16.90 3.98
CA MET A 1 -11.38 -17.65 5.22
C MET A 1 -12.48 -18.67 4.93
N LYS A 2 -12.39 -19.92 5.41
CA LYS A 2 -13.44 -20.95 5.17
C LYS A 2 -14.69 -20.67 6.03
N ILE A 3 -15.88 -20.75 5.44
CA ILE A 3 -17.18 -20.41 6.08
C ILE A 3 -17.43 -21.21 7.37
N ALA A 4 -17.07 -22.49 7.40
CA ALA A 4 -17.25 -23.35 8.57
C ALA A 4 -16.46 -22.86 9.80
N LYS A 5 -15.25 -22.32 9.58
CA LYS A 5 -14.42 -21.75 10.65
C LYS A 5 -15.03 -20.44 11.18
N LYS A 6 -15.66 -19.64 10.31
CA LYS A 6 -16.35 -18.40 10.71
C LYS A 6 -17.51 -18.70 11.66
N LYS A 7 -18.39 -19.64 11.28
CA LYS A 7 -19.52 -20.08 12.12
C LYS A 7 -19.10 -20.64 13.48
N GLN A 8 -18.04 -21.45 13.54
CA GLN A 8 -17.53 -21.96 14.82
C GLN A 8 -16.97 -20.88 15.76
N LEU A 9 -16.44 -19.79 15.20
CA LEU A 9 -15.94 -18.67 16.00
C LEU A 9 -17.10 -17.83 16.54
N GLU A 10 -18.11 -17.57 15.70
CA GLU A 10 -19.34 -16.86 16.09
C GLU A 10 -20.10 -17.59 17.22
N THR A 11 -20.25 -18.92 17.14
CA THR A 11 -20.90 -19.70 18.22
C THR A 11 -20.12 -19.70 19.54
N LYS A 12 -18.82 -19.44 19.50
CA LYS A 12 -17.96 -19.28 20.69
C LYS A 12 -17.87 -17.84 21.18
N GLY A 13 -18.74 -16.95 20.68
CA GLY A 13 -18.80 -15.54 21.08
C GLY A 13 -17.75 -14.64 20.41
N TRP A 14 -16.99 -15.14 19.44
CA TRP A 14 -16.03 -14.32 18.69
C TRP A 14 -16.73 -13.53 17.59
N LYS A 15 -16.44 -12.24 17.50
CA LYS A 15 -16.89 -11.39 16.39
C LYS A 15 -15.89 -11.45 15.25
N THR A 16 -16.38 -11.60 14.03
CA THR A 16 -15.58 -11.47 12.81
C THR A 16 -16.01 -10.22 12.07
N GLY A 17 -15.07 -9.43 11.58
CA GLY A 17 -15.34 -8.18 10.87
C GLY A 17 -14.18 -7.77 9.97
N THR A 18 -14.36 -6.68 9.25
CA THR A 18 -13.31 -6.08 8.43
C THR A 18 -12.31 -5.30 9.28
N VAL A 19 -11.12 -4.99 8.73
CA VAL A 19 -10.15 -4.11 9.40
C VAL A 19 -10.74 -2.72 9.64
N ALA A 20 -11.54 -2.22 8.70
CA ALA A 20 -12.22 -0.94 8.83
C ALA A 20 -13.22 -0.93 9.99
N GLU A 21 -14.00 -2.01 10.17
CA GLU A 21 -14.90 -2.16 11.32
C GLU A 21 -14.13 -2.24 12.65
N PHE A 22 -13.01 -2.97 12.67
CA PHE A 22 -12.18 -3.11 13.87
C PHE A 22 -11.54 -1.78 14.29
N LEU A 23 -11.03 -1.02 13.32
CA LEU A 23 -10.38 0.28 13.53
C LEU A 23 -11.37 1.46 13.52
N GLN A 24 -12.67 1.20 13.29
CA GLN A 24 -13.73 2.21 13.17
C GLN A 24 -13.41 3.31 12.14
N LEU A 25 -12.83 2.92 11.01
CA LEU A 25 -12.42 3.85 9.97
C LEU A 25 -13.64 4.37 9.20
N SER A 26 -13.62 5.67 8.89
CA SER A 26 -14.54 6.23 7.91
C SER A 26 -14.26 5.65 6.50
N PRO A 27 -15.22 5.73 5.57
CA PRO A 27 -14.98 5.38 4.17
C PRO A 27 -13.79 6.15 3.57
N GLU A 28 -13.65 7.43 3.91
CA GLU A 28 -12.58 8.32 3.44
C GLU A 28 -11.23 7.92 4.02
N GLU A 29 -11.16 7.60 5.32
CA GLU A 29 -9.92 7.13 5.97
C GLU A 29 -9.47 5.78 5.38
N SER A 30 -10.43 4.88 5.16
CA SER A 30 -10.17 3.59 4.52
C SER A 30 -9.60 3.78 3.12
N ALA A 31 -10.22 4.64 2.30
CA ALA A 31 -9.75 4.96 0.96
C ALA A 31 -8.35 5.58 0.97
N TYR A 32 -8.09 6.52 1.87
CA TYR A 32 -6.78 7.16 2.01
C TYR A 32 -5.68 6.14 2.36
N ILE A 33 -5.94 5.26 3.32
CA ILE A 33 -5.01 4.20 3.72
C ILE A 33 -4.76 3.24 2.55
N GLU A 34 -5.81 2.84 1.83
CA GLU A 34 -5.71 1.95 0.67
C GLU A 34 -4.89 2.55 -0.46
N MET A 35 -5.13 3.81 -0.82
CA MET A 35 -4.33 4.54 -1.79
C MET A 35 -2.85 4.58 -1.40
N LYS A 36 -2.55 4.86 -0.13
CA LYS A 36 -1.17 4.89 0.38
C LYS A 36 -0.49 3.52 0.28
N LEU A 37 -1.19 2.46 0.67
CA LEU A 37 -0.67 1.09 0.58
C LEU A 37 -0.43 0.67 -0.88
N ALA A 38 -1.36 0.98 -1.79
CA ALA A 38 -1.24 0.66 -3.21
C ALA A 38 -0.02 1.34 -3.86
N LEU A 39 0.17 2.64 -3.59
CA LEU A 39 1.32 3.40 -4.06
C LEU A 39 2.65 2.88 -3.48
N SER A 40 2.67 2.55 -2.19
CA SER A 40 3.86 2.02 -1.50
C SER A 40 4.31 0.68 -2.09
N LYS A 41 3.33 -0.22 -2.32
CA LYS A 41 3.58 -1.52 -2.95
C LYS A 41 4.08 -1.38 -4.38
N ASN A 42 3.41 -0.55 -5.19
CA ASN A 42 3.85 -0.30 -6.57
C ASN A 42 5.23 0.33 -6.62
N LEU A 43 5.60 1.23 -5.70
CA LEU A 43 6.94 1.79 -5.65
C LEU A 43 8.00 0.69 -5.47
N GLN A 44 7.75 -0.27 -4.57
CA GLN A 44 8.63 -1.41 -4.39
C GLN A 44 8.70 -2.28 -5.64
N GLU A 45 7.58 -2.57 -6.28
CA GLU A 45 7.50 -3.38 -7.50
C GLU A 45 8.30 -2.72 -8.63
N ARG A 46 8.06 -1.44 -8.92
CA ARG A 46 8.79 -0.72 -9.97
C ARG A 46 10.28 -0.60 -9.70
N ARG A 47 10.68 -0.49 -8.43
CA ARG A 47 12.09 -0.56 -8.05
C ARG A 47 12.69 -1.93 -8.40
N LYS A 48 12.00 -3.01 -8.02
CA LYS A 48 12.44 -4.40 -8.27
C LYS A 48 12.48 -4.71 -9.77
N ASP A 49 11.50 -4.28 -10.54
CA ASP A 49 11.45 -4.46 -12.00
C ASP A 49 12.66 -3.80 -12.70
N LYS A 50 13.14 -2.69 -12.15
CA LYS A 50 14.37 -2.01 -12.63
C LYS A 50 15.65 -2.54 -11.99
N SER A 51 15.57 -3.62 -11.20
CA SER A 51 16.72 -4.23 -10.50
C SER A 51 17.50 -3.25 -9.61
N LEU A 52 16.82 -2.26 -9.02
CA LEU A 52 17.44 -1.27 -8.13
C LEU A 52 17.40 -1.74 -6.67
N THR A 53 18.47 -1.53 -5.91
CA THR A 53 18.43 -1.60 -4.44
C THR A 53 17.71 -0.40 -3.85
N GLN A 54 17.32 -0.47 -2.56
CA GLN A 54 16.72 0.67 -1.88
C GLN A 54 17.70 1.86 -1.80
N GLU A 55 19.01 1.61 -1.69
CA GLU A 55 20.03 2.67 -1.74
C GLU A 55 20.13 3.32 -3.11
N GLN A 56 20.08 2.54 -4.20
CA GLN A 56 20.12 3.08 -5.56
C GLN A 56 18.88 3.93 -5.84
N LEU A 57 17.69 3.47 -5.43
CA LEU A 57 16.48 4.29 -5.51
C LEU A 57 16.61 5.56 -4.67
N ALA A 58 17.18 5.47 -3.46
CA ALA A 58 17.38 6.64 -2.61
C ALA A 58 18.26 7.70 -3.27
N ARG A 59 19.34 7.29 -3.95
CA ARG A 59 20.20 8.21 -4.73
C ARG A 59 19.43 8.87 -5.87
N LEU A 60 18.61 8.12 -6.61
CA LEU A 60 17.76 8.66 -7.68
C LEU A 60 16.77 9.71 -7.15
N LEU A 61 16.17 9.44 -5.98
CA LEU A 61 15.20 10.31 -5.33
C LEU A 61 15.83 11.45 -4.49
N ARG A 62 17.17 11.55 -4.44
CA ARG A 62 17.89 12.48 -3.54
C ARG A 62 17.43 12.36 -2.08
N SER A 63 17.29 11.13 -1.63
CA SER A 63 16.74 10.74 -0.33
C SER A 63 17.68 9.78 0.40
N SER A 64 17.29 9.34 1.60
CA SER A 64 18.00 8.30 2.35
C SER A 64 17.41 6.92 2.09
N GLN A 65 18.22 5.87 2.21
CA GLN A 65 17.75 4.48 2.10
C GLN A 65 16.66 4.18 3.13
N SER A 66 16.81 4.65 4.37
CA SER A 66 15.79 4.49 5.41
C SER A 66 14.45 5.13 5.00
N ARG A 67 14.46 6.29 4.35
CA ARG A 67 13.22 6.91 3.84
C ARG A 67 12.60 6.06 2.74
N VAL A 68 13.39 5.50 1.82
CA VAL A 68 12.88 4.56 0.81
C VAL A 68 12.30 3.30 1.44
N ALA A 69 12.95 2.73 2.45
CA ALA A 69 12.43 1.56 3.16
C ALA A 69 11.07 1.86 3.83
N LYS A 70 10.93 3.03 4.46
CA LYS A 70 9.66 3.52 5.02
C LYS A 70 8.59 3.72 3.96
N MET A 71 8.96 4.26 2.80
CA MET A 71 8.04 4.43 1.67
C MET A 71 7.51 3.09 1.18
N GLU A 72 8.37 2.08 1.02
CA GLU A 72 7.94 0.73 0.60
C GLU A 72 7.10 0.02 1.67
N ALA A 73 7.35 0.30 2.95
CA ALA A 73 6.61 -0.27 4.07
C ALA A 73 5.26 0.42 4.34
N GLY A 74 4.93 1.51 3.63
CA GLY A 74 3.71 2.29 3.87
C GLY A 74 3.71 3.03 5.21
N ASP A 75 4.89 3.38 5.73
CA ASP A 75 5.07 4.01 7.05
C ASP A 75 4.22 5.29 7.20
N PRO A 76 3.57 5.54 8.36
CA PRO A 76 2.71 6.70 8.61
C PRO A 76 3.38 8.05 8.28
N SER A 77 4.70 8.18 8.46
CA SER A 77 5.46 9.41 8.21
C SER A 77 5.62 9.76 6.71
N VAL A 78 5.28 8.85 5.81
CA VAL A 78 5.40 9.05 4.36
C VAL A 78 4.12 9.68 3.79
N SER A 79 4.27 10.76 3.02
CA SER A 79 3.13 11.42 2.36
C SER A 79 2.76 10.76 1.02
N LEU A 80 1.51 10.92 0.59
CA LEU A 80 1.07 10.52 -0.75
C LEU A 80 1.83 11.27 -1.86
N ASP A 81 2.07 12.58 -1.68
CA ASP A 81 2.82 13.39 -2.65
C ASP A 81 4.23 12.81 -2.90
N LEU A 82 4.93 12.39 -1.84
CA LEU A 82 6.25 11.78 -1.96
C LEU A 82 6.21 10.47 -2.74
N LEU A 83 5.21 9.61 -2.49
CA LEU A 83 5.03 8.35 -3.22
C LEU A 83 4.74 8.61 -4.71
N VAL A 84 3.83 9.55 -5.01
CA VAL A 84 3.45 9.91 -6.38
C VAL A 84 4.64 10.47 -7.15
N ARG A 85 5.39 11.43 -6.58
CA ARG A 85 6.60 11.97 -7.21
C ARG A 85 7.64 10.90 -7.49
N SER A 86 7.83 9.97 -6.56
CA SER A 86 8.83 8.91 -6.70
C SER A 86 8.49 7.94 -7.82
N LEU A 87 7.21 7.57 -7.96
CA LEU A 87 6.72 6.76 -9.08
C LEU A 87 6.89 7.50 -10.42
N LEU A 88 6.58 8.79 -10.48
CA LEU A 88 6.82 9.61 -11.68
C LEU A 88 8.31 9.67 -12.05
N ILE A 89 9.22 9.82 -11.08
CA ILE A 89 10.68 9.78 -11.31
C ILE A 89 11.13 8.41 -11.84
N LEU A 90 10.48 7.32 -11.41
CA LEU A 90 10.71 5.98 -11.96
C LEU A 90 10.10 5.76 -13.35
N GLY A 91 9.41 6.76 -13.91
CA GLY A 91 8.85 6.73 -15.25
C GLY A 91 7.41 6.24 -15.32
N GLU A 92 6.68 6.19 -14.19
CA GLU A 92 5.25 5.91 -14.24
C GLU A 92 4.48 7.01 -14.97
N SER A 93 3.51 6.59 -15.77
CA SER A 93 2.60 7.52 -16.45
C SER A 93 1.45 7.92 -15.53
N ARG A 94 0.81 9.06 -15.82
CA ARG A 94 -0.41 9.49 -15.10
C ARG A 94 -1.53 8.45 -15.19
N LYS A 95 -1.64 7.76 -16.33
CA LYS A 95 -2.62 6.67 -16.54
C LYS A 95 -2.33 5.48 -15.63
N SER A 96 -1.05 5.10 -15.50
CA SER A 96 -0.64 4.04 -14.59
C SER A 96 -0.90 4.40 -13.13
N LEU A 97 -0.58 5.63 -12.72
CA LEU A 97 -0.93 6.13 -11.37
C LEU A 97 -2.44 6.09 -11.10
N ALA A 98 -3.27 6.53 -12.05
CA ALA A 98 -4.72 6.45 -11.90
C ALA A 98 -5.20 4.98 -11.76
N LYS A 99 -4.54 4.04 -12.45
CA LYS A 99 -4.79 2.61 -12.28
C LYS A 99 -4.43 2.12 -10.87
N ILE A 100 -3.24 2.45 -10.39
CA ILE A 100 -2.78 2.09 -9.03
C ILE A 100 -3.77 2.61 -7.97
N LEU A 101 -4.29 3.83 -8.15
CA LEU A 101 -5.23 4.46 -7.23
C LEU A 101 -6.67 3.92 -7.33
N SER A 102 -7.02 3.28 -8.44
CA SER A 102 -8.36 2.72 -8.67
C SER A 102 -8.45 1.22 -8.41
N GLU A 103 -7.33 0.54 -8.14
CA GLU A 103 -7.30 -0.89 -7.86
C GLU A 103 -7.85 -1.19 -6.45
N PRO A 104 -8.91 -1.99 -6.33
CA PRO A 104 -9.48 -2.36 -5.03
C PRO A 104 -8.55 -3.33 -4.29
N ARG A 105 -8.59 -3.26 -2.94
CA ARG A 105 -7.73 -4.05 -2.03
C ARG A 105 -7.66 -5.55 -2.34
N SER A 106 -8.73 -6.14 -2.90
CA SER A 106 -8.80 -7.57 -3.23
C SER A 106 -7.78 -8.04 -4.26
N ALA A 107 -7.25 -7.15 -5.11
CA ALA A 107 -6.24 -7.48 -6.11
C ALA A 107 -4.82 -7.60 -5.53
N PHE A 108 -4.58 -7.11 -4.30
CA PHE A 108 -3.24 -7.05 -3.72
C PHE A 108 -2.89 -8.24 -2.81
N VAL A 109 -3.85 -9.12 -2.55
CA VAL A 109 -3.69 -10.40 -1.85
C VAL A 109 -3.76 -11.52 -2.90
N SER A 110 -2.70 -11.66 -3.68
CA SER A 110 -2.48 -12.78 -4.60
C SER A 110 -1.01 -13.14 -4.55
#